data_AF-A0A4Q5SDK0-F1
#
_entry.id   AF-A0A4Q5SDK0-F1
#
_cell.length_a   1.000
_cell.length_b   1.000
_cell.length_c   1.000
_cell.angle_alpha   90.00
_cell.angle_beta   90.00
_cell.angle_gamma   90.00
#
_symmetry.space_group_name_H-M   'P 1'
#
loop_
_entity.id
_entity.type
_entity.pdbx_description
1 polymer ?
#
loop_
_entity_poly.entity_id
_entity_poly.type
_entity_poly.pdbx_seq_one_letter_code
_entity_poly.pdbx_strand_id
1 'polypeptide(L)'
;MQPSLEDIQNFKGKYPKQLWGLFFSEMWERFCFYGMRGVLTYFMVTHLILNTGGHMDAVQANLQYGATQAFVYAFTFIGGLFADKILGFRKSLFWGGILMIIGSAILAFDPFPENNFFLGISFTVIGTGFFKPNISTMVGSLYKRDDSRRDAGFSLFYSGINIGALLGGYACIAIGKGQLFTSFIPAEYTWNVAFGLAGIVMTISLVTFLFTQRNLGPIGLSPFRSQDDQLRTIKHVEGDKVAPEDVAPVTVQVKSGKGWYEYAVYALTLALIPVIMTMVAKTEYTDYFMYIIGPATLIYLIYEMTK
;
A
#
# COMPACT_ATOMS: atom_id res chain seq x y z
N MET A 1 -12.30 -1.27 -25.46
CA MET A 1 -13.25 -1.74 -24.42
C MET A 1 -12.47 -2.26 -23.23
N GLN A 2 -12.88 -1.93 -22.00
CA GLN A 2 -12.35 -2.64 -20.82
C GLN A 2 -12.95 -4.05 -20.76
N PRO A 3 -12.19 -5.06 -20.35
CA PRO A 3 -12.73 -6.42 -20.22
C PRO A 3 -13.78 -6.48 -19.11
N SER A 4 -14.82 -7.29 -19.30
CA SER A 4 -15.76 -7.60 -18.23
C SER A 4 -15.10 -8.48 -17.15
N LEU A 5 -15.71 -8.60 -15.97
CA LEU A 5 -15.20 -9.51 -14.94
C LEU A 5 -15.18 -10.96 -15.44
N GLU A 6 -16.21 -11.34 -16.19
CA GLU A 6 -16.34 -12.69 -16.74
C GLU A 6 -15.24 -12.98 -17.77
N ASP A 7 -14.90 -12.01 -18.63
CA ASP A 7 -13.78 -12.14 -19.59
C ASP A 7 -12.44 -12.37 -18.87
N ILE A 8 -12.24 -11.69 -17.74
CA ILE A 8 -11.02 -11.83 -16.93
C ILE A 8 -10.98 -13.23 -16.30
N GLN A 9 -12.08 -13.68 -15.71
CA GLN A 9 -12.15 -14.94 -14.97
C GLN A 9 -12.21 -16.18 -15.87
N ASN A 10 -12.72 -16.05 -17.11
CA ASN A 10 -12.76 -17.11 -18.11
C ASN A 10 -11.47 -17.22 -18.94
N PHE A 11 -10.34 -16.73 -18.42
CA PHE A 11 -9.04 -16.82 -19.08
C PHE A 11 -8.64 -18.28 -19.37
N LYS A 12 -7.93 -18.48 -20.49
CA LYS A 12 -7.35 -19.78 -20.86
C LYS A 12 -5.92 -19.91 -20.32
N GLY A 13 -5.54 -21.14 -19.95
CA GLY A 13 -4.21 -21.44 -19.41
C GLY A 13 -4.14 -21.37 -17.88
N LYS A 14 -2.90 -21.29 -17.36
CA LYS A 14 -2.61 -21.40 -15.92
C LYS A 14 -2.82 -20.08 -15.16
N TYR A 15 -2.47 -18.94 -15.77
CA TYR A 15 -2.54 -17.63 -15.13
C TYR A 15 -3.26 -16.59 -16.01
N PRO A 16 -4.12 -15.73 -15.43
CA PRO A 16 -4.67 -14.60 -16.15
C PRO A 16 -3.58 -13.56 -16.42
N LYS A 17 -3.64 -12.88 -17.56
CA LYS A 17 -2.61 -11.89 -17.97
C LYS A 17 -2.39 -10.78 -16.95
N GLN A 18 -3.43 -10.40 -16.22
CA GLN A 18 -3.42 -9.35 -15.20
C GLN A 18 -2.58 -9.74 -13.98
N LEU A 19 -2.43 -11.04 -13.69
CA LEU A 19 -1.64 -11.53 -12.58
C LEU A 19 -0.18 -11.06 -12.68
N TRP A 20 0.40 -11.05 -13.88
CA TRP A 20 1.79 -10.62 -14.09
C TRP A 20 2.01 -9.16 -13.70
N GLY A 21 1.09 -8.28 -14.06
CA GLY A 21 1.18 -6.87 -13.70
C GLY A 21 1.08 -6.63 -12.18
N LEU A 22 0.18 -7.36 -11.51
CA LEU A 22 0.06 -7.33 -10.05
C LEU A 22 1.28 -7.97 -9.37
N PHE A 23 1.80 -9.07 -9.91
CA PHE A 23 3.03 -9.73 -9.46
C PHE A 23 4.21 -8.76 -9.49
N PHE A 24 4.46 -8.08 -10.61
CA PHE A 24 5.59 -7.16 -10.72
C PHE A 24 5.42 -5.95 -9.81
N SER A 25 4.20 -5.41 -9.71
CA SER A 25 3.92 -4.30 -8.79
C SER A 25 4.17 -4.69 -7.32
N GLU A 26 3.74 -5.89 -6.90
CA GLU A 26 4.04 -6.41 -5.56
C GLU A 26 5.53 -6.69 -5.36
N MET A 27 6.19 -7.32 -6.33
CA MET A 27 7.63 -7.59 -6.26
C MET A 27 8.44 -6.31 -6.06
N TRP A 28 8.12 -5.24 -6.78
CA TRP A 28 8.78 -3.94 -6.64
C TRP A 28 8.45 -3.24 -5.32
N GLU A 29 7.21 -3.31 -4.83
CA GLU A 29 6.91 -2.78 -3.49
C GLU A 29 7.69 -3.56 -2.42
N ARG A 30 7.82 -4.89 -2.57
CA ARG A 30 8.55 -5.73 -1.60
C ARG A 30 10.04 -5.51 -1.65
N PHE A 31 10.59 -5.18 -2.82
CA PHE A 31 11.93 -4.64 -2.93
C PHE A 31 12.09 -3.43 -2.00
N CYS A 32 11.19 -2.44 -2.08
CA CYS A 32 11.27 -1.24 -1.25
C CYS A 32 11.12 -1.58 0.23
N PHE A 33 10.14 -2.40 0.60
CA PHE A 33 9.87 -2.76 2.00
C PHE A 33 11.06 -3.47 2.66
N TYR A 34 11.62 -4.49 1.99
CA TYR A 34 12.76 -5.25 2.54
C TYR A 34 14.09 -4.52 2.40
N GLY A 35 14.25 -3.68 1.36
CA GLY A 35 15.40 -2.80 1.22
C GLY A 35 15.49 -1.80 2.38
N MET A 36 14.37 -1.13 2.69
CA MET A 36 14.25 -0.26 3.86
C MET A 36 14.54 -1.02 5.15
N ARG A 37 13.97 -2.22 5.31
CA ARG A 37 14.23 -3.08 6.48
C ARG A 37 15.71 -3.41 6.66
N GLY A 38 16.45 -3.64 5.59
CA GLY A 38 17.88 -3.94 5.63
C GLY A 38 18.76 -2.75 6.05
N VAL A 39 18.33 -1.52 5.77
CA VAL A 39 19.10 -0.30 6.04
C VAL A 39 18.74 0.38 7.37
N LEU A 40 17.48 0.30 7.80
CA LEU A 40 16.92 1.12 8.89
C LEU A 40 17.74 1.10 10.18
N THR A 41 17.87 -0.07 10.83
CA THR A 41 18.57 -0.17 12.13
C THR A 41 20.04 0.19 12.01
N TYR A 42 20.69 -0.23 10.91
CA TYR A 42 22.09 0.10 10.69
C TYR A 42 22.29 1.61 10.55
N PHE A 43 21.47 2.26 9.70
CA PHE A 43 21.53 3.70 9.47
C PHE A 43 21.26 4.49 10.76
N MET A 44 20.23 4.09 11.53
CA MET A 44 19.91 4.72 12.81
C MET A 44 21.09 4.72 13.78
N VAL A 45 21.80 3.59 13.91
CA VAL A 45 22.93 3.49 14.84
C VAL A 45 24.17 4.24 14.34
N THR A 46 24.41 4.26 13.03
CA THR A 46 25.72 4.66 12.48
C THR A 46 25.75 6.05 11.84
N HIS A 47 24.62 6.54 11.33
CA HIS A 47 24.58 7.77 10.52
C HIS A 47 23.53 8.78 10.98
N LEU A 48 22.46 8.33 11.65
CA LEU A 48 21.42 9.24 12.11
C LEU A 48 21.97 10.18 13.19
N ILE A 49 21.68 11.46 13.03
CA ILE A 49 22.05 12.53 13.95
C ILE A 49 20.81 12.88 14.76
N LEU A 50 20.86 12.57 16.06
CA LEU A 50 19.79 12.92 16.98
C LEU A 50 19.73 14.44 17.17
N ASN A 51 18.55 14.97 17.51
CA ASN A 51 18.39 16.38 17.85
C ASN A 51 19.26 16.80 19.07
N THR A 52 19.72 15.84 19.88
CA THR A 52 20.66 16.05 20.99
C THR A 52 22.13 16.16 20.55
N GLY A 53 22.42 15.96 19.25
CA GLY A 53 23.76 16.02 18.66
C GLY A 53 24.55 14.71 18.71
N GLY A 54 23.99 13.64 19.28
CA GLY A 54 24.62 12.32 19.40
C GLY A 54 24.10 11.29 18.39
N HIS A 55 24.63 10.06 18.50
CA HIS A 55 24.15 8.89 17.77
C HIS A 55 23.18 8.06 18.61
N MET A 56 22.32 7.32 17.93
CA MET A 56 21.38 6.41 18.55
C MET A 56 22.05 5.09 18.97
N ASP A 57 21.77 4.62 20.19
CA ASP A 57 22.23 3.30 20.60
C ASP A 57 21.43 2.16 19.90
N ALA A 58 22.00 0.96 19.91
CA ALA A 58 21.41 -0.19 19.22
C ALA A 58 20.09 -0.68 19.84
N VAL A 59 19.87 -0.47 21.14
CA VAL A 59 18.61 -0.84 21.82
C VAL A 59 17.50 0.10 21.35
N GLN A 60 17.75 1.41 21.41
CA GLN A 60 16.81 2.43 20.95
C GLN A 60 16.46 2.24 19.46
N ALA A 61 17.46 2.02 18.60
CA ALA A 61 17.25 1.79 17.18
C ALA A 61 16.38 0.53 16.91
N ASN A 62 16.57 -0.55 17.67
CA ASN A 62 15.74 -1.74 17.56
C ASN A 62 14.30 -1.51 18.03
N LEU A 63 14.09 -0.72 19.09
CA LEU A 63 12.75 -0.38 19.56
C LEU A 63 11.99 0.46 18.53
N GLN A 64 12.63 1.47 17.94
CA GLN A 64 12.01 2.29 16.90
C GLN A 64 11.78 1.52 15.59
N TYR A 65 12.69 0.59 15.26
CA TYR A 65 12.47 -0.37 14.18
C TYR A 65 11.21 -1.22 14.48
N GLY A 66 11.10 -1.78 15.68
CA GLY A 66 9.92 -2.54 16.12
C GLY A 66 8.63 -1.73 16.03
N ALA A 67 8.65 -0.48 16.52
CA ALA A 67 7.53 0.45 16.43
C ALA A 67 7.12 0.73 14.98
N THR A 68 8.09 1.01 14.10
CA THR A 68 7.86 1.19 12.67
C THR A 68 7.11 0.00 12.08
N GLN A 69 7.59 -1.21 12.33
CA GLN A 69 6.96 -2.43 11.81
C GLN A 69 5.55 -2.63 12.36
N ALA A 70 5.36 -2.39 13.66
CA ALA A 70 4.06 -2.52 14.28
C ALA A 70 3.02 -1.57 13.65
N PHE A 71 3.39 -0.31 13.38
CA PHE A 71 2.51 0.62 12.70
C PHE A 71 2.31 0.30 11.22
N VAL A 72 3.30 -0.25 10.51
CA VAL A 72 3.07 -0.78 9.15
C VAL A 72 1.95 -1.79 9.18
N TYR A 73 1.99 -2.78 10.08
CA TYR A 73 0.93 -3.78 10.19
C TYR A 73 -0.41 -3.16 10.61
N ALA A 74 -0.44 -2.27 11.60
CA ALA A 74 -1.67 -1.61 12.03
C ALA A 74 -2.32 -0.81 10.88
N PHE A 75 -1.53 -0.09 10.09
CA PHE A 75 -2.04 0.70 8.96
C PHE A 75 -2.48 -0.16 7.78
N THR A 76 -1.99 -1.40 7.63
CA THR A 76 -2.55 -2.31 6.60
C THR A 76 -4.00 -2.66 6.87
N PHE A 77 -4.41 -2.78 8.14
CA PHE A 77 -5.81 -2.95 8.48
C PHE A 77 -6.63 -1.70 8.14
N ILE A 78 -6.16 -0.52 8.55
CA ILE A 78 -6.84 0.77 8.31
C ILE A 78 -6.98 1.05 6.81
N GLY A 79 -5.90 0.88 6.05
CA GLY A 79 -5.88 1.10 4.60
C GLY A 79 -6.77 0.13 3.84
N GLY A 80 -6.83 -1.14 4.25
CA GLY A 80 -7.76 -2.13 3.70
C GLY A 80 -9.22 -1.73 3.95
N LEU A 81 -9.56 -1.34 5.19
CA LEU A 81 -10.91 -0.89 5.54
C LEU A 81 -11.36 0.32 4.71
N PHE A 82 -10.48 1.31 4.52
CA PHE A 82 -10.80 2.47 3.68
C PHE A 82 -10.91 2.12 2.20
N ALA A 83 -10.10 1.18 1.71
CA ALA A 83 -10.22 0.69 0.34
C ALA A 83 -11.55 -0.03 0.11
N ASP A 84 -11.94 -0.92 1.01
CA ASP A 84 -13.19 -1.68 0.94
C ASP A 84 -14.42 -0.80 0.97
N LYS A 85 -14.41 0.25 1.82
CA LYS A 85 -15.62 1.05 2.10
C LYS A 85 -15.70 2.35 1.30
N ILE A 86 -14.57 2.90 0.85
CA ILE A 86 -14.53 4.27 0.31
C ILE A 86 -13.76 4.34 -1.01
N LEU A 87 -12.44 4.10 -0.98
CA LEU A 87 -11.56 4.43 -2.11
C LEU A 87 -11.65 3.42 -3.27
N GLY A 88 -11.92 2.15 -2.97
CA GLY A 88 -11.59 1.04 -3.86
C GLY A 88 -10.09 0.75 -3.89
N PHE A 89 -9.75 -0.50 -4.23
CA PHE A 89 -8.38 -1.00 -4.19
C PHE A 89 -7.42 -0.23 -5.11
N ARG A 90 -7.88 0.25 -6.27
CA ARG A 90 -7.00 0.97 -7.21
C ARG A 90 -6.57 2.34 -6.69
N LYS A 91 -7.51 3.13 -6.19
CA LYS A 91 -7.22 4.48 -5.67
C LYS A 91 -6.40 4.39 -4.38
N SER A 92 -6.75 3.44 -3.50
CA SER A 92 -5.97 3.19 -2.28
C SER A 92 -4.53 2.81 -2.60
N LEU A 93 -4.32 1.84 -3.51
CA LEU A 93 -2.98 1.42 -3.92
C LEU A 93 -2.20 2.58 -4.52
N PHE A 94 -2.83 3.36 -5.41
CA PHE A 94 -2.17 4.51 -6.03
C PHE A 94 -1.74 5.55 -4.99
N TRP A 95 -2.64 5.89 -4.07
CA TRP A 95 -2.36 6.83 -2.98
C TRP A 95 -1.22 6.33 -2.09
N GLY A 96 -1.26 5.06 -1.68
CA GLY A 96 -0.21 4.44 -0.89
C GLY A 96 1.15 4.46 -1.58
N GLY A 97 1.17 4.19 -2.89
CA GLY A 97 2.38 4.27 -3.72
C GLY A 97 2.98 5.67 -3.76
N ILE A 98 2.16 6.71 -3.93
CA ILE A 98 2.61 8.10 -3.91
C ILE A 98 3.21 8.47 -2.56
N LEU A 99 2.57 8.10 -1.44
CA LEU A 99 3.11 8.36 -0.10
C LEU A 99 4.46 7.68 0.11
N MET A 100 4.64 6.43 -0.33
CA MET A 100 5.93 5.73 -0.24
C MET A 100 7.01 6.39 -1.10
N ILE A 101 6.67 6.90 -2.29
CA ILE A 101 7.60 7.65 -3.14
C ILE A 101 8.02 8.94 -2.45
N ILE A 102 7.08 9.69 -1.87
CA ILE A 102 7.38 10.92 -1.12
C ILE A 102 8.26 10.62 0.08
N GLY A 103 7.94 9.58 0.87
CA GLY A 103 8.75 9.16 2.00
C GLY A 103 10.18 8.80 1.61
N SER A 104 10.34 8.03 0.52
CA SER A 104 11.66 7.69 -0.02
C SER A 104 12.40 8.91 -0.56
N ALA A 105 11.70 9.88 -1.16
CA ALA A 105 12.31 11.11 -1.65
C ALA A 105 12.83 11.97 -0.50
N ILE A 106 12.07 12.12 0.59
CA ILE A 106 12.52 12.84 1.80
C ILE A 106 13.84 12.23 2.31
N LEU A 107 13.90 10.90 2.42
CA LEU A 107 15.10 10.18 2.84
C LEU A 107 16.24 10.24 1.80
N ALA A 108 15.93 10.35 0.52
CA ALA A 108 16.93 10.48 -0.52
C ALA A 108 17.61 11.87 -0.50
N PHE A 109 16.85 12.93 -0.19
CA PHE A 109 17.40 14.28 -0.14
C PHE A 109 18.22 14.53 1.12
N ASP A 110 17.69 14.20 2.29
CA ASP A 110 18.37 14.50 3.55
C ASP A 110 17.99 13.51 4.67
N PRO A 111 18.61 12.31 4.71
CA PRO A 111 18.25 11.27 5.68
C PRO A 111 18.88 11.47 7.07
N PHE A 112 19.84 12.38 7.24
CA PHE A 112 20.68 12.44 8.44
C PHE A 112 20.02 13.09 9.65
N PRO A 113 19.25 14.19 9.51
CA PRO A 113 18.52 14.77 10.63
C PRO A 113 17.36 13.86 11.07
N GLU A 114 17.29 13.62 12.38
CA GLU A 114 16.24 12.82 13.03
C GLU A 114 14.82 13.13 12.52
N ASN A 115 14.49 14.42 12.38
CA ASN A 115 13.16 14.86 11.96
C ASN A 115 12.84 14.43 10.52
N ASN A 116 13.77 14.63 9.57
CA ASN A 116 13.55 14.26 8.17
C ASN A 116 13.48 12.73 8.02
N PHE A 117 14.30 12.02 8.79
CA PHE A 117 14.27 10.56 8.82
C PHE A 117 12.90 10.02 9.24
N PHE A 118 12.41 10.38 10.43
CA PHE A 118 11.11 9.88 10.90
C PHE A 118 9.93 10.40 10.10
N LEU A 119 10.05 11.60 9.50
CA LEU A 119 9.04 12.10 8.56
C LEU A 119 8.94 11.15 7.35
N GLY A 120 10.06 10.82 6.71
CA GLY A 120 10.10 9.91 5.56
C GLY A 120 9.59 8.50 5.91
N ILE A 121 9.95 7.99 7.09
CA ILE A 121 9.44 6.71 7.60
C ILE A 121 7.92 6.74 7.81
N SER A 122 7.37 7.84 8.33
CA SER A 122 5.93 7.98 8.56
C SER A 122 5.12 7.95 7.26
N PHE A 123 5.61 8.63 6.23
CA PHE A 123 5.04 8.53 4.87
C PHE A 123 5.06 7.09 4.35
N THR A 124 6.17 6.37 4.59
CA THR A 124 6.32 4.98 4.15
C THR A 124 5.37 4.05 4.89
N VAL A 125 5.24 4.19 6.21
CA VAL A 125 4.32 3.41 7.07
C VAL A 125 2.87 3.53 6.57
N ILE A 126 2.39 4.76 6.42
CA ILE A 126 1.02 5.02 5.97
C ILE A 126 0.85 4.54 4.53
N GLY A 127 1.83 4.83 3.67
CA GLY A 127 1.80 4.42 2.26
C GLY A 127 1.71 2.91 2.07
N THR A 128 2.53 2.14 2.80
CA THR A 128 2.46 0.66 2.79
C THR A 128 1.09 0.17 3.26
N GLY A 129 0.50 0.81 4.27
CA GLY A 129 -0.84 0.48 4.75
C GLY A 129 -1.94 0.58 3.68
N PHE A 130 -1.86 1.59 2.81
CA PHE A 130 -2.82 1.79 1.71
C PHE A 130 -2.49 0.99 0.46
N PHE A 131 -1.29 0.41 0.35
CA PHE A 131 -0.85 -0.38 -0.81
C PHE A 131 -1.07 -1.88 -0.60
N LYS A 132 -0.42 -2.43 0.43
CA LYS A 132 -0.22 -3.88 0.66
C LYS A 132 -1.49 -4.73 0.73
N PRO A 133 -2.51 -4.41 1.55
CA PRO A 133 -3.69 -5.27 1.64
C PRO A 133 -4.45 -5.34 0.30
N ASN A 134 -4.42 -4.25 -0.46
CA ASN A 134 -5.34 -4.01 -1.57
C ASN A 134 -4.95 -4.74 -2.85
N ILE A 135 -3.65 -4.86 -3.12
CA ILE A 135 -3.15 -5.59 -4.29
C ILE A 135 -3.46 -7.10 -4.20
N SER A 136 -3.33 -7.69 -3.01
CA SER A 136 -3.67 -9.10 -2.78
C SER A 136 -5.16 -9.40 -2.99
N THR A 137 -6.04 -8.47 -2.60
CA THR A 137 -7.49 -8.58 -2.85
C THR A 137 -7.82 -8.54 -4.35
N MET A 138 -7.12 -7.69 -5.11
CA MET A 138 -7.28 -7.65 -6.57
C MET A 138 -6.84 -8.96 -7.23
N VAL A 139 -5.76 -9.60 -6.75
CA VAL A 139 -5.33 -10.93 -7.23
C VAL A 139 -6.42 -11.97 -6.97
N GLY A 140 -7.00 -12.00 -5.78
CA GLY A 140 -8.10 -12.92 -5.45
C GLY A 140 -9.31 -12.76 -6.38
N SER A 141 -9.58 -11.53 -6.81
CA SER A 141 -10.71 -11.20 -7.70
C SER A 141 -10.52 -11.63 -9.15
N LEU A 142 -9.29 -12.00 -9.56
CA LEU A 142 -9.00 -12.52 -10.90
C LEU A 142 -9.57 -13.92 -11.15
N TYR A 143 -9.92 -14.63 -10.08
CA TYR A 143 -10.36 -16.02 -10.11
C TYR A 143 -11.81 -16.14 -9.64
N LYS A 144 -12.53 -17.14 -10.16
CA LYS A 144 -13.83 -17.54 -9.58
C LYS A 144 -13.59 -18.17 -8.20
N ARG A 145 -14.64 -18.19 -7.37
CA ARG A 145 -14.58 -18.73 -6.01
C ARG A 145 -14.07 -20.17 -5.96
N ASP A 146 -14.50 -20.99 -6.92
CA ASP A 146 -14.19 -22.43 -7.00
C ASP A 146 -13.15 -22.76 -8.09
N ASP A 147 -12.34 -21.78 -8.52
CA ASP A 147 -11.29 -22.00 -9.51
C ASP A 147 -10.03 -22.59 -8.85
N SER A 148 -9.70 -23.83 -9.18
CA SER A 148 -8.52 -24.53 -8.66
C SER A 148 -7.18 -23.87 -9.04
N ARG A 149 -7.17 -22.99 -10.06
CA ARG A 149 -5.96 -22.24 -10.46
C ARG A 149 -5.66 -21.09 -9.50
N ARG A 150 -6.58 -20.72 -8.61
CA ARG A 150 -6.43 -19.62 -7.65
C ARG A 150 -5.20 -19.83 -6.76
N ASP A 151 -5.01 -21.03 -6.22
CA ASP A 151 -3.89 -21.35 -5.32
C ASP A 151 -2.54 -21.25 -6.04
N ALA A 152 -2.48 -21.73 -7.29
CA ALA A 152 -1.30 -21.55 -8.13
C ALA A 152 -1.03 -20.07 -8.43
N GLY A 153 -2.09 -19.27 -8.61
CA GLY A 153 -2.03 -17.82 -8.77
C GLY A 153 -1.40 -17.12 -7.56
N PHE A 154 -1.89 -17.43 -6.36
CA PHE A 154 -1.31 -16.91 -5.11
C PHE A 154 0.12 -17.40 -4.88
N SER A 155 0.44 -18.66 -5.22
CA SER A 155 1.81 -19.18 -5.13
C SER A 155 2.78 -18.39 -6.01
N LEU A 156 2.38 -18.08 -7.26
CA LEU A 156 3.17 -17.21 -8.13
C LEU A 156 3.25 -15.79 -7.56
N PHE A 157 2.14 -15.21 -7.11
CA PHE A 157 2.13 -13.88 -6.52
C PHE A 157 3.10 -13.76 -5.33
N TYR A 158 3.11 -14.75 -4.44
CA TYR A 158 4.01 -14.78 -3.28
C TYR A 158 5.47 -15.06 -3.64
N SER A 159 5.78 -15.74 -4.75
CA SER A 159 7.18 -15.85 -5.19
C SER A 159 7.76 -14.47 -5.55
N GLY A 160 6.93 -13.54 -6.04
CA GLY A 160 7.31 -12.15 -6.27
C GLY A 160 7.75 -11.44 -5.00
N ILE A 161 7.10 -11.73 -3.86
CA ILE A 161 7.50 -11.20 -2.56
C ILE A 161 8.93 -11.63 -2.20
N ASN A 162 9.24 -12.91 -2.39
CA ASN A 162 10.58 -13.45 -2.09
C ASN A 162 11.66 -12.86 -3.00
N ILE A 163 11.35 -12.70 -4.29
CA ILE A 163 12.28 -12.08 -5.26
C ILE A 163 12.53 -10.62 -4.88
N GLY A 164 11.48 -9.85 -4.59
CA GLY A 164 11.59 -8.47 -4.12
C GLY A 164 12.42 -8.38 -2.84
N ALA A 165 12.14 -9.25 -1.86
CA ALA A 165 12.85 -9.31 -0.59
C ALA A 165 14.35 -9.54 -0.76
N LEU A 166 14.73 -10.52 -1.60
CA LEU A 166 16.11 -10.84 -1.90
C LEU A 166 16.83 -9.66 -2.57
N LEU A 167 16.23 -9.11 -3.64
CA LEU A 167 16.85 -8.05 -4.43
C LEU A 167 16.96 -6.75 -3.62
N GLY A 168 15.89 -6.32 -2.97
CA GLY A 168 15.85 -5.07 -2.20
C GLY A 168 16.69 -5.16 -0.94
N GLY A 169 16.53 -6.23 -0.17
CA GLY A 169 17.27 -6.46 1.07
C GLY A 169 18.78 -6.47 0.86
N TYR A 170 19.27 -6.99 -0.28
CA TYR A 170 20.69 -6.96 -0.64
C TYR A 170 21.12 -5.62 -1.26
N ALA A 171 20.42 -5.13 -2.29
CA ALA A 171 20.86 -3.97 -3.05
C ALA A 171 20.93 -2.69 -2.21
N CYS A 172 19.89 -2.39 -1.41
CA CYS A 172 19.83 -1.16 -0.63
C CYS A 172 20.96 -1.10 0.42
N ILE A 173 21.20 -2.18 1.15
CA ILE A 173 22.27 -2.18 2.17
C ILE A 173 23.67 -2.20 1.54
N ALA A 174 23.87 -2.93 0.43
CA ALA A 174 25.14 -2.96 -0.27
C ALA A 174 25.48 -1.58 -0.86
N ILE A 175 24.50 -0.86 -1.41
CA ILE A 175 24.69 0.53 -1.87
C ILE A 175 24.98 1.45 -0.69
N GLY A 176 24.16 1.40 0.37
CA GLY A 176 24.34 2.27 1.55
C GLY A 176 25.71 2.12 2.19
N LYS A 177 26.21 0.88 2.31
CA LYS A 177 27.56 0.57 2.82
C LYS A 177 28.71 0.87 1.85
N GLY A 178 28.42 1.34 0.64
CA GLY A 178 29.46 1.56 -0.37
C GLY A 178 30.14 0.26 -0.82
N GLN A 179 29.36 -0.81 -1.01
CA GLN A 179 29.84 -2.10 -1.54
C GLN A 179 29.40 -2.32 -3.00
N LEU A 180 28.36 -1.61 -3.43
CA LEU A 180 27.82 -1.71 -4.78
C LEU A 180 27.79 -0.31 -5.43
N PHE A 181 28.18 -0.23 -6.71
CA PHE A 181 28.20 1.00 -7.52
C PHE A 181 29.05 2.15 -6.97
N THR A 182 30.05 1.86 -6.13
CA THR A 182 30.96 2.87 -5.55
C THR A 182 31.68 3.73 -6.58
N SER A 183 31.99 3.17 -7.75
CA SER A 183 32.63 3.92 -8.83
C SER A 183 31.72 5.01 -9.43
N PHE A 184 30.40 4.95 -9.19
CA PHE A 184 29.42 5.88 -9.75
C PHE A 184 28.74 6.75 -8.68
N ILE A 185 28.90 6.42 -7.40
CA ILE A 185 28.22 7.08 -6.27
C ILE A 185 29.28 7.69 -5.37
N PRO A 186 29.28 9.03 -5.18
CA PRO A 186 30.19 9.66 -4.22
C PRO A 186 29.96 9.11 -2.80
N ALA A 187 31.03 9.00 -2.02
CA ALA A 187 31.01 8.33 -0.72
C ALA A 187 30.01 8.95 0.27
N GLU A 188 29.80 10.26 0.17
CA GLU A 188 28.87 11.03 0.99
C GLU A 188 27.39 10.82 0.65
N TYR A 189 27.08 10.26 -0.53
CA TYR A 189 25.71 10.07 -1.02
C TYR A 189 25.25 8.60 -1.05
N THR A 190 26.04 7.66 -0.53
CA THR A 190 25.69 6.23 -0.60
C THR A 190 24.34 5.91 0.04
N TRP A 191 24.04 6.50 1.20
CA TRP A 191 22.76 6.33 1.89
C TRP A 191 21.61 7.06 1.19
N ASN A 192 21.85 8.28 0.71
CA ASN A 192 20.90 9.02 -0.12
C ASN A 192 20.47 8.21 -1.33
N VAL A 193 21.42 7.57 -2.02
CA VAL A 193 21.14 6.70 -3.17
C VAL A 193 20.44 5.40 -2.75
N ALA A 194 20.80 4.81 -1.61
CA ALA A 194 20.12 3.62 -1.09
C ALA A 194 18.63 3.87 -0.81
N PHE A 195 18.31 4.99 -0.16
CA PHE A 195 16.92 5.42 0.07
C PHE A 195 16.22 5.86 -1.23
N GLY A 196 16.93 6.59 -2.09
CA GLY A 196 16.42 7.02 -3.40
C GLY A 196 16.10 5.85 -4.33
N LEU A 197 16.87 4.77 -4.28
CA LEU A 197 16.60 3.56 -5.05
C LEU A 197 15.24 2.96 -4.69
N ALA A 198 14.86 2.94 -3.41
CA ALA A 198 13.53 2.51 -2.99
C ALA A 198 12.43 3.40 -3.61
N GLY A 199 12.64 4.72 -3.68
CA GLY A 199 11.71 5.65 -4.33
C GLY A 199 11.58 5.42 -5.85
N ILE A 200 12.70 5.17 -6.54
CA ILE A 200 12.73 4.85 -7.97
C ILE A 200 12.00 3.54 -8.25
N VAL A 201 12.31 2.48 -7.51
CA VAL A 201 11.66 1.17 -7.68
C VAL A 201 10.17 1.23 -7.34
N MET A 202 9.78 2.01 -6.32
CA MET A 202 8.37 2.23 -6.01
C MET A 202 7.66 2.99 -7.13
N THR A 203 8.33 3.93 -7.79
CA THR A 203 7.80 4.61 -8.99
C THR A 203 7.59 3.60 -10.13
N ILE A 204 8.54 2.69 -10.35
CA ILE A 204 8.39 1.59 -11.33
C ILE A 204 7.20 0.69 -10.97
N SER A 205 7.01 0.35 -9.69
CA SER A 205 5.83 -0.38 -9.21
C SER A 205 4.54 0.34 -9.59
N LEU A 206 4.45 1.64 -9.27
CA LEU A 206 3.27 2.44 -9.50
C LEU A 206 2.95 2.58 -10.99
N VAL A 207 3.96 2.82 -11.83
CA VAL A 207 3.82 2.86 -13.29
C VAL A 207 3.36 1.51 -13.84
N THR A 208 3.93 0.40 -13.36
CA THR A 208 3.50 -0.96 -13.73
C THR A 208 2.02 -1.17 -13.38
N PHE A 209 1.59 -0.72 -12.21
CA PHE A 209 0.20 -0.77 -11.81
C PHE A 209 -0.70 0.11 -12.69
N LEU A 210 -0.26 1.32 -13.04
CA LEU A 210 -1.01 2.24 -13.91
C LEU A 210 -1.32 1.65 -15.28
N PHE A 211 -0.41 0.85 -15.85
CA PHE A 211 -0.66 0.10 -17.07
C PHE A 211 -1.57 -1.11 -16.83
N THR A 212 -1.36 -1.82 -15.72
CA THR A 212 -2.14 -3.01 -15.35
C THR A 212 -3.62 -2.70 -15.12
N GLN A 213 -3.93 -1.60 -14.43
CA GLN A 213 -5.31 -1.23 -14.10
C GLN A 213 -6.21 -0.98 -15.32
N ARG A 214 -5.62 -0.68 -16.49
CA ARG A 214 -6.37 -0.54 -17.75
C ARG A 214 -7.03 -1.85 -18.18
N ASN A 215 -6.51 -2.99 -17.71
CA ASN A 215 -6.95 -4.34 -18.04
C ASN A 215 -7.67 -5.06 -16.88
N LEU A 216 -7.94 -4.37 -15.77
CA LEU A 216 -8.59 -4.96 -14.58
C LEU A 216 -10.13 -4.89 -14.60
N GLY A 217 -10.75 -4.32 -15.65
CA GLY A 217 -12.21 -4.26 -15.77
C GLY A 217 -12.86 -3.57 -14.56
N PRO A 218 -13.81 -4.20 -13.84
CA PRO A 218 -14.39 -3.65 -12.62
C PRO A 218 -13.56 -3.89 -11.34
N ILE A 219 -12.53 -4.73 -11.37
CA ILE A 219 -11.79 -5.17 -10.17
C ILE A 219 -11.11 -3.97 -9.49
N GLY A 220 -11.41 -3.71 -8.22
CA GLY A 220 -10.79 -2.66 -7.42
C GLY A 220 -11.27 -1.23 -7.69
N LEU A 221 -12.39 -1.05 -8.39
CA LEU A 221 -13.08 0.22 -8.44
C LEU A 221 -13.71 0.57 -7.08
N SER A 222 -13.93 1.87 -6.83
CA SER A 222 -14.62 2.33 -5.61
C SER A 222 -16.04 1.74 -5.54
N PRO A 223 -16.51 1.33 -4.34
CA PRO A 223 -17.90 0.92 -4.13
C PRO A 223 -18.91 1.98 -4.59
N PHE A 224 -18.56 3.27 -4.49
CA PHE A 224 -19.43 4.38 -4.89
C PHE A 224 -19.53 4.52 -6.42
N ARG A 225 -18.54 4.05 -7.18
CA ARG A 225 -18.55 4.12 -8.65
C ARG A 225 -19.55 3.14 -9.28
N SER A 226 -19.76 1.98 -8.64
CA SER A 226 -20.74 0.97 -9.06
C SER A 226 -22.18 1.48 -8.98
N GLN A 227 -22.51 2.25 -7.93
CA GLN A 227 -23.85 2.81 -7.76
C GLN A 227 -24.19 3.81 -8.88
N ASP A 228 -23.27 4.72 -9.22
CA ASP A 228 -23.53 5.73 -10.25
C ASP A 228 -23.62 5.14 -11.67
N ASP A 229 -22.80 4.14 -12.03
CA ASP A 229 -22.87 3.51 -13.36
C ASP A 229 -24.07 2.57 -13.50
N GLN A 230 -24.45 1.80 -12.47
CA GLN A 230 -25.69 1.00 -12.51
C GLN A 230 -26.94 1.88 -12.68
N LEU A 231 -26.98 3.05 -12.03
CA LEU A 231 -28.05 4.04 -12.18
C LEU A 231 -28.08 4.71 -13.56
N ARG A 232 -26.93 4.80 -14.25
CA ARG A 232 -26.86 5.26 -15.65
C ARG A 232 -27.28 4.18 -16.65
N THR A 233 -26.94 2.91 -16.41
CA THR A 233 -27.35 1.80 -17.27
C THR A 233 -28.86 1.57 -17.21
N ILE A 234 -29.48 1.70 -16.03
CA ILE A 234 -30.95 1.63 -15.88
C ILE A 234 -31.66 2.74 -16.66
N LYS A 235 -31.05 3.93 -16.79
CA LYS A 235 -31.64 5.04 -17.57
C LYS A 235 -31.52 4.91 -19.09
N HIS A 236 -30.73 3.97 -19.61
CA HIS A 236 -30.41 3.93 -21.04
C HIS A 236 -30.65 2.59 -21.73
N VAL A 237 -31.23 1.60 -21.04
CA VAL A 237 -31.72 0.36 -21.68
C VAL A 237 -33.23 0.47 -21.85
N GLU A 238 -33.63 1.29 -22.83
CA GLU A 238 -34.94 1.17 -23.47
C GLU A 238 -34.67 0.81 -24.93
N GLY A 239 -34.49 -0.49 -25.16
CA GLY A 239 -34.58 -1.08 -26.48
C GLY A 239 -36.05 -1.40 -26.73
N ASP A 240 -36.60 -0.73 -27.75
CA ASP A 240 -37.81 -1.06 -28.51
C ASP A 240 -38.81 -2.09 -27.94
N LYS A 241 -40.05 -1.61 -27.80
CA LYS A 241 -41.35 -2.31 -27.68
C LYS A 241 -41.85 -2.64 -26.26
N VAL A 242 -42.22 -1.60 -25.52
CA VAL A 242 -43.34 -1.67 -24.55
C VAL A 242 -44.18 -0.39 -24.72
N ALA A 243 -45.50 -0.53 -24.73
CA ALA A 243 -46.44 0.58 -24.93
C ALA A 243 -46.42 1.57 -23.74
N PRO A 244 -46.66 2.89 -23.96
CA PRO A 244 -46.14 3.94 -23.08
C PRO A 244 -46.97 4.30 -21.83
N GLU A 245 -47.92 3.48 -21.37
CA GLU A 245 -48.96 4.01 -20.45
C GLU A 245 -48.92 3.59 -18.97
N ASP A 246 -48.14 2.59 -18.53
CA ASP A 246 -48.29 2.09 -17.13
C ASP A 246 -47.00 1.96 -16.29
N VAL A 247 -45.84 2.45 -16.76
CA VAL A 247 -44.62 2.41 -15.93
C VAL A 247 -44.39 3.77 -15.27
N ALA A 248 -44.92 3.93 -14.05
CA ALA A 248 -44.58 5.06 -13.20
C ALA A 248 -43.04 5.16 -13.09
N PRO A 249 -42.42 6.31 -13.41
CA PRO A 249 -40.98 6.44 -13.31
C PRO A 249 -40.56 6.28 -11.85
N VAL A 250 -39.92 5.15 -11.53
CA VAL A 250 -39.27 4.95 -10.23
C VAL A 250 -38.09 5.90 -10.18
N THR A 251 -38.34 7.09 -9.62
CA THR A 251 -37.33 8.10 -9.37
C THR A 251 -36.47 7.64 -8.20
N VAL A 252 -35.45 6.83 -8.49
CA VAL A 252 -34.41 6.53 -7.51
C VAL A 252 -33.57 7.80 -7.31
N GLN A 253 -33.80 8.47 -6.18
CA GLN A 253 -33.01 9.59 -5.69
C GLN A 253 -31.55 9.15 -5.47
N VAL A 254 -30.69 9.36 -6.47
CA VAL A 254 -29.24 9.19 -6.32
C VAL A 254 -28.72 10.34 -5.46
N LYS A 255 -28.42 10.07 -4.18
CA LYS A 255 -27.70 11.03 -3.35
C LYS A 255 -26.27 11.19 -3.90
N SER A 256 -26.08 12.16 -4.78
CA SER A 256 -24.82 12.63 -5.38
C SER A 256 -23.78 13.19 -4.36
N GLY A 257 -23.89 12.84 -3.07
CA GLY A 257 -23.21 13.53 -1.98
C GLY A 257 -21.98 12.84 -1.38
N LYS A 258 -21.37 11.82 -2.03
CA LYS A 258 -20.36 10.95 -1.38
C LYS A 258 -18.92 11.09 -1.88
N GLY A 259 -18.65 11.91 -2.90
CA GLY A 259 -17.28 12.11 -3.42
C GLY A 259 -16.31 12.72 -2.39
N TRP A 260 -16.82 13.52 -1.45
CA TRP A 260 -16.01 14.14 -0.39
C TRP A 260 -15.37 13.14 0.57
N TYR A 261 -15.94 11.93 0.72
CA TYR A 261 -15.36 10.88 1.59
C TYR A 261 -13.98 10.46 1.12
N GLU A 262 -13.73 10.40 -0.20
CA GLU A 262 -12.40 10.07 -0.71
C GLU A 262 -11.37 11.12 -0.31
N TYR A 263 -11.71 12.41 -0.48
CA TYR A 263 -10.86 13.52 -0.07
C TYR A 263 -10.66 13.58 1.44
N ALA A 264 -11.69 13.25 2.23
CA ALA A 264 -11.59 13.15 3.68
C ALA A 264 -10.61 12.04 4.10
N VAL A 265 -10.61 10.89 3.42
CA VAL A 265 -9.61 9.84 3.67
C VAL A 265 -8.21 10.34 3.34
N TYR A 266 -7.99 10.97 2.17
CA TYR A 266 -6.66 11.51 1.84
C TYR A 266 -6.19 12.55 2.85
N ALA A 267 -7.05 13.51 3.23
CA ALA A 267 -6.73 14.52 4.24
C ALA A 267 -6.43 13.89 5.60
N LEU A 268 -7.23 12.91 6.04
CA LEU A 268 -6.99 12.18 7.28
C LEU A 268 -5.65 11.46 7.28
N THR A 269 -5.29 10.79 6.17
CA THR A 269 -3.99 10.11 6.07
C THR A 269 -2.81 11.06 6.20
N LEU A 270 -2.90 12.27 5.62
CA LEU A 270 -1.87 13.29 5.77
C LEU A 270 -1.83 13.85 7.19
N ALA A 271 -2.99 14.07 7.81
CA ALA A 271 -3.09 14.53 9.19
C ALA A 271 -2.52 13.52 10.21
N LEU A 272 -2.47 12.23 9.86
CA LEU A 272 -1.89 11.19 10.70
C LEU A 272 -0.35 11.12 10.61
N ILE A 273 0.29 11.77 9.64
CA ILE A 273 1.77 11.72 9.48
C ILE A 273 2.50 12.19 10.74
N PRO A 274 2.20 13.36 11.34
CA PRO A 274 2.89 13.81 12.55
C PRO A 274 2.63 12.91 13.76
N VAL A 275 1.44 12.29 13.81
CA VAL A 275 1.10 11.33 14.86
C VAL A 275 2.01 10.12 14.74
N ILE A 276 2.08 9.50 13.56
CA ILE A 276 2.94 8.32 13.32
C ILE A 276 4.41 8.64 13.53
N MET A 277 4.86 9.81 13.08
CA MET A 277 6.21 10.29 13.34
C MET A 277 6.51 10.32 14.83
N THR A 278 5.60 10.85 15.63
CA THR A 278 5.74 10.90 17.09
C THR A 278 5.73 9.51 17.71
N MET A 279 4.82 8.63 17.29
CA MET A 279 4.73 7.27 17.83
C MET A 279 5.99 6.45 17.53
N VAL A 280 6.56 6.59 16.33
CA VAL A 280 7.77 5.86 15.90
C VAL A 280 9.03 6.45 16.52
N ALA A 281 9.18 7.78 16.55
CA ALA A 281 10.36 8.43 17.11
C ALA A 281 10.46 8.24 18.64
N LYS A 282 9.31 8.26 19.33
CA LYS A 282 9.22 8.11 20.80
C LYS A 282 8.45 6.85 21.16
N THR A 283 9.19 5.78 21.43
CA THR A 283 8.65 4.42 21.61
C THR A 283 7.74 4.28 22.82
N GLU A 284 7.84 5.14 23.84
CA GLU A 284 6.90 5.18 24.97
C GLU A 284 5.44 5.32 24.52
N TYR A 285 5.17 6.11 23.48
CA TYR A 285 3.82 6.22 22.95
C TYR A 285 3.38 4.95 22.22
N THR A 286 4.32 4.25 21.56
CA THR A 286 4.05 2.92 21.00
C THR A 286 3.68 1.94 22.10
N ASP A 287 4.39 1.97 23.24
CA ASP A 287 4.10 1.10 24.38
C ASP A 287 2.68 1.35 24.91
N TYR A 288 2.31 2.62 25.14
CA TYR A 288 0.94 2.96 25.55
C TYR A 288 -0.11 2.48 24.56
N PHE A 289 0.13 2.66 23.26
CA PHE A 289 -0.77 2.16 22.22
C PHE A 289 -0.92 0.63 22.29
N MET A 290 0.19 -0.10 22.43
CA MET A 290 0.18 -1.57 22.50
C MET A 290 -0.48 -2.09 23.77
N TYR A 291 -0.25 -1.45 24.91
CA TYR A 291 -0.87 -1.80 26.19
C TYR A 291 -2.38 -1.57 26.19
N ILE A 292 -2.90 -0.68 25.34
CA ILE A 292 -4.35 -0.43 25.22
C ILE A 292 -4.96 -1.32 24.13
N ILE A 293 -4.45 -1.22 22.90
CA ILE A 293 -5.05 -1.86 21.73
C ILE A 293 -4.87 -3.36 21.74
N GLY A 294 -3.73 -3.88 22.22
CA GLY A 294 -3.48 -5.31 22.29
C GLY A 294 -4.54 -6.04 23.12
N PRO A 295 -4.71 -5.70 24.42
CA PRO A 295 -5.75 -6.29 25.25
C PRO A 295 -7.17 -6.06 24.72
N ALA A 296 -7.47 -4.85 24.23
CA ALA A 296 -8.79 -4.55 23.67
C ALA A 296 -9.12 -5.44 22.45
N THR A 297 -8.14 -5.71 21.59
CA THR A 297 -8.29 -6.58 20.43
C THR A 297 -8.53 -8.04 20.85
N LEU A 298 -7.83 -8.51 21.89
CA LEU A 298 -8.05 -9.85 22.43
C LEU A 298 -9.44 -9.99 23.05
N ILE A 299 -9.90 -8.99 23.81
CA ILE A 299 -11.25 -8.96 24.39
C ILE A 299 -12.29 -9.01 23.27
N TYR A 300 -12.12 -8.18 22.23
CA TYR A 300 -13.01 -8.19 21.06
C TYR A 300 -13.02 -9.55 20.34
N LEU A 301 -11.85 -10.17 20.14
CA LEU A 301 -11.76 -11.48 19.51
C LEU A 301 -12.48 -12.56 20.33
N ILE A 302 -12.29 -12.57 21.65
CA ILE A 302 -13.01 -13.50 22.54
C ILE A 302 -14.52 -13.28 22.42
N TYR A 303 -14.96 -12.03 22.44
CA TYR A 303 -16.38 -11.68 22.27
C TYR A 303 -16.93 -12.20 20.93
N GLU A 304 -16.24 -11.97 19.81
CA GLU A 304 -16.68 -12.42 18.49
C GLU A 304 -16.68 -13.95 18.37
N MET A 305 -15.74 -14.65 19.02
CA MET A 305 -15.71 -16.12 19.06
C MET A 305 -16.84 -16.73 19.90
N THR A 306 -17.43 -15.98 20.82
CA THR A 306 -18.55 -16.43 21.66
C THR A 306 -19.93 -16.18 21.05
N LYS A 307 -19.99 -15.50 19.91
CA LYS A 307 -21.23 -15.18 19.19
C LYS A 307 -21.54 -16.24 18.12
#